data_AF-A0A3E2WM55-F1
#
_entry.id   AF-A0A3E2WM55-F1
#
_cell.length_a   1.000
_cell.length_b   1.000
_cell.length_c   1.000
_cell.angle_alpha   90.00
_cell.angle_beta   90.00
_cell.angle_gamma   90.00
#
_symmetry.space_group_name_H-M   'P 1'
#
loop_
_entity.id
_entity.type
_entity.pdbx_description
1 polymer ?
#
loop_
_entity_poly.entity_id
_entity_poly.type
_entity_poly.pdbx_seq_one_letter_code
_entity_poly.pdbx_strand_id
1 'polypeptide(L)'
;MKLTKKTTALLLTLVMTTSLFGGTALAQDDITGHEYAVGQAVVTEGTQEPDDVRGNEAAEKIEPGQPTGETDELSDKDSQTAEGQPGKEEDAITGISETDEIKEDTEEADLQEEEGTEEADLQDGEEEDTEAQAEAEPYISTYSIGAEVFSDVRKSDWFYSYVSYVLNKGIMTGMGDNMFSPSSELSRAQFATVLYRIDGREDVSYSGRFPDVPDGTFFTKAVLWASRDEVAVISGYEDGRFGSSDMITREQLVTMMYRYAQYKGCQLEKGKSLNSFPDVAKVSSFAKESMQWAVGSGIIKGDQGSLNPQGNTSRAVCATIIQRFCETFLPGQLPDIEISAGVGKVTVSNSSKKDGTFKVTVSDVTASQAIRRVQVPAWCSDDQSDLYWYTATRQSNGTYAFTGDVKNHGYHVGTYKLLVYVELEMGIRLKAGEQSAKIEGSAAKMRVDRHVENVYSEVGKDLNACYWWVVNNVSYYTLPIPLDPPEGFTRAQWYSIWAFEQHRGNCYCYAAAFYFLAKGLGYDAEFVEGQVGMASGGYGPHGWVVINIDGASYICDPEAQAEIGIYNFYMQPINSPVLQYRW
;
A
#
# COMPACT_ATOMS: atom_id res chain seq x y z
N MET A 1 -9.87 -66.84 2.44
CA MET A 1 -9.92 -67.77 3.61
C MET A 1 -10.50 -67.03 4.82
N LYS A 2 -10.76 -67.78 5.91
CA LYS A 2 -11.27 -67.37 7.24
C LYS A 2 -10.86 -65.97 7.75
N LEU A 3 -11.82 -65.34 8.46
CA LEU A 3 -11.77 -64.70 9.82
C LEU A 3 -10.44 -64.03 10.29
N THR A 4 -10.48 -62.90 11.02
CA THR A 4 -11.01 -62.84 12.41
C THR A 4 -11.61 -61.48 12.87
N LYS A 5 -12.42 -61.56 13.93
CA LYS A 5 -12.95 -60.41 14.72
C LYS A 5 -11.90 -59.86 15.69
N LYS A 6 -12.09 -58.61 16.16
CA LYS A 6 -12.08 -58.33 17.62
C LYS A 6 -12.88 -57.06 17.98
N THR A 7 -13.53 -57.15 19.14
CA THR A 7 -14.14 -56.06 19.93
C THR A 7 -13.05 -55.17 20.57
N THR A 8 -13.31 -53.98 21.15
CA THR A 8 -14.30 -53.69 22.21
C THR A 8 -14.53 -52.18 22.35
N ALA A 9 -15.73 -51.77 22.82
CA ALA A 9 -16.03 -50.39 23.23
C ALA A 9 -16.15 -50.30 24.76
N LEU A 10 -15.84 -49.14 25.35
CA LEU A 10 -16.04 -48.86 26.77
C LEU A 10 -16.52 -47.42 27.01
N LEU A 11 -17.31 -47.22 28.06
CA LEU A 11 -18.00 -45.98 28.41
C LEU A 11 -17.05 -44.84 28.80
N LEU A 12 -17.49 -43.61 28.54
CA LEU A 12 -17.16 -42.44 29.36
C LEU A 12 -18.45 -41.95 30.02
N THR A 13 -18.48 -41.90 31.35
CA THR A 13 -19.70 -41.58 32.12
C THR A 13 -19.70 -40.10 32.53
N LEU A 14 -20.57 -39.29 31.93
CA LEU A 14 -20.79 -37.92 32.36
C LEU A 14 -21.88 -37.86 33.44
N VAL A 15 -21.55 -37.31 34.62
CA VAL A 15 -22.50 -37.10 35.72
C VAL A 15 -23.07 -35.69 35.64
N MET A 16 -24.33 -35.55 35.24
CA MET A 16 -25.12 -34.32 35.35
C MET A 16 -26.15 -34.47 36.46
N THR A 17 -25.93 -33.83 37.62
CA THR A 17 -26.89 -33.81 38.72
C THR A 17 -27.84 -32.62 38.58
N THR A 18 -29.04 -32.87 38.03
CA THR A 18 -30.16 -31.92 38.09
C THR A 18 -30.88 -32.04 39.43
N SER A 19 -31.05 -30.90 40.12
CA SER A 19 -31.89 -30.80 41.32
C SER A 19 -33.18 -30.08 40.98
N LEU A 20 -34.31 -30.80 41.00
CA LEU A 20 -35.63 -30.18 41.02
C LEU A 20 -36.00 -29.79 42.45
N PHE A 21 -36.46 -28.56 42.63
CA PHE A 21 -37.49 -28.22 43.61
C PHE A 21 -38.51 -27.30 42.92
N GLY A 22 -39.78 -27.38 43.31
CA GLY A 22 -40.86 -26.65 42.67
C GLY A 22 -42.01 -26.37 43.64
N GLY A 23 -42.90 -25.48 43.21
CA GLY A 23 -43.92 -24.86 44.06
C GLY A 23 -43.41 -23.53 44.66
N THR A 24 -44.21 -22.46 44.73
CA THR A 24 -45.65 -22.32 44.41
C THR A 24 -45.92 -20.98 43.74
N ALA A 25 -47.02 -20.89 42.99
CA ALA A 25 -47.44 -19.68 42.30
C ALA A 25 -48.40 -18.83 43.15
N LEU A 26 -48.34 -17.51 42.97
CA LEU A 26 -49.51 -16.64 43.01
C LEU A 26 -49.46 -15.76 41.77
N ALA A 27 -50.63 -15.49 41.18
CA ALA A 27 -50.78 -14.64 40.00
C ALA A 27 -51.44 -13.31 40.40
N GLN A 28 -51.15 -12.26 39.63
CA GLN A 28 -52.02 -11.09 39.52
C GLN A 28 -51.82 -10.44 38.15
N ASP A 29 -52.83 -9.71 37.69
CA ASP A 29 -53.21 -9.73 36.27
C ASP A 29 -52.80 -8.51 35.43
N ASP A 30 -53.16 -8.61 34.15
CA ASP A 30 -53.34 -7.56 33.12
C ASP A 30 -52.13 -6.78 32.58
N ILE A 31 -51.78 -7.13 31.34
CA ILE A 31 -51.10 -6.27 30.36
C ILE A 31 -52.17 -5.73 29.39
N THR A 32 -52.22 -4.41 29.15
CA THR A 32 -52.49 -3.88 27.79
C THR A 32 -52.22 -2.37 27.67
N GLY A 33 -51.60 -1.97 26.56
CA GLY A 33 -51.68 -0.63 25.99
C GLY A 33 -50.71 0.44 26.53
N HIS A 34 -49.76 0.87 25.69
CA HIS A 34 -50.01 2.07 24.88
C HIS A 34 -49.05 2.14 23.67
N GLU A 35 -49.40 2.99 22.71
CA GLU A 35 -48.79 3.07 21.37
C GLU A 35 -47.61 4.04 21.31
N TYR A 36 -46.76 3.89 20.30
CA TYR A 36 -45.68 4.83 20.01
C TYR A 36 -46.23 6.12 19.39
N ALA A 37 -46.22 7.22 20.15
CA ALA A 37 -46.53 8.55 19.63
C ALA A 37 -45.28 9.19 18.98
N VAL A 38 -45.44 9.71 17.76
CA VAL A 38 -44.36 10.41 17.03
C VAL A 38 -44.22 11.84 17.56
N GLY A 39 -43.05 12.17 18.13
CA GLY A 39 -42.73 13.53 18.57
C GLY A 39 -41.97 14.32 17.51
N GLN A 40 -42.60 15.31 16.88
CA GLN A 40 -41.87 16.38 16.19
C GLN A 40 -41.35 17.39 17.23
N ALA A 41 -40.10 17.83 17.08
CA ALA A 41 -39.57 19.03 17.73
C ALA A 41 -38.72 19.81 16.73
N VAL A 42 -38.93 21.13 16.67
CA VAL A 42 -38.24 22.04 15.75
C VAL A 42 -36.88 22.43 16.34
N VAL A 43 -35.84 22.49 15.50
CA VAL A 43 -34.56 23.14 15.82
C VAL A 43 -34.42 24.37 14.93
N THR A 44 -34.04 25.50 15.53
CA THR A 44 -33.88 26.79 14.86
C THR A 44 -32.55 26.92 14.13
N GLU A 45 -32.52 27.73 13.08
CA GLU A 45 -31.32 28.03 12.30
C GLU A 45 -30.21 28.68 13.15
N GLY A 46 -28.97 28.28 12.88
CA GLY A 46 -27.76 28.86 13.44
C GLY A 46 -26.59 28.57 12.51
N THR A 47 -26.12 29.59 11.79
CA THR A 47 -25.15 29.45 10.70
C THR A 47 -23.72 29.27 11.20
N GLN A 48 -23.03 28.21 10.77
CA GLN A 48 -21.57 28.18 10.65
C GLN A 48 -21.12 27.15 9.59
N GLU A 49 -20.06 27.49 8.87
CA GLU A 49 -19.55 26.75 7.71
C GLU A 49 -18.51 25.69 8.13
N PRO A 50 -18.34 24.58 7.37
CA PRO A 50 -17.26 23.62 7.57
C PRO A 50 -16.04 23.94 6.68
N ASP A 51 -15.00 24.54 7.24
CA ASP A 51 -13.70 24.70 6.57
C ASP A 51 -12.95 23.34 6.47
N ASP A 52 -12.64 22.89 5.25
CA ASP A 52 -11.59 21.90 4.97
C ASP A 52 -10.28 22.63 4.64
N VAL A 53 -9.34 22.66 5.60
CA VAL A 53 -7.98 23.14 5.35
C VAL A 53 -6.95 22.13 5.84
N ARG A 54 -6.20 21.61 4.87
CA ARG A 54 -5.12 20.64 5.05
C ARG A 54 -3.95 21.29 5.79
N GLY A 55 -3.49 20.67 6.87
CA GLY A 55 -2.26 21.08 7.55
C GLY A 55 -1.04 20.84 6.66
N ASN A 56 -0.37 21.91 6.26
CA ASN A 56 0.78 21.87 5.34
C ASN A 56 2.11 21.79 6.11
N GLU A 57 3.08 21.03 5.61
CA GLU A 57 4.39 20.89 6.24
C GLU A 57 5.27 22.13 6.00
N ALA A 58 5.94 22.62 7.05
CA ALA A 58 6.84 23.75 6.97
C ALA A 58 8.26 23.29 6.60
N ALA A 59 8.58 23.25 5.31
CA ALA A 59 9.95 23.04 4.83
C ALA A 59 10.82 24.27 5.14
N GLU A 60 11.83 24.10 6.00
CA GLU A 60 12.76 25.16 6.38
C GLU A 60 13.80 25.43 5.27
N LYS A 61 14.05 26.71 4.97
CA LYS A 61 14.95 27.11 3.87
C LYS A 61 16.41 26.97 4.28
N ILE A 62 17.21 26.35 3.40
CA ILE A 62 18.68 26.38 3.46
C ILE A 62 19.18 27.23 2.29
N GLU A 63 19.84 28.35 2.59
CA GLU A 63 20.66 29.12 1.64
C GLU A 63 22.16 28.92 1.95
N PRO A 64 23.05 28.95 0.93
CA PRO A 64 24.45 28.55 1.10
C PRO A 64 25.34 29.69 1.63
N GLY A 65 26.03 29.44 2.74
CA GLY A 65 27.11 30.31 3.23
C GLY A 65 28.45 30.04 2.54
N GLN A 66 29.12 31.10 2.07
CA GLN A 66 30.50 31.02 1.57
C GLN A 66 31.53 30.87 2.70
N PRO A 67 32.72 30.29 2.42
CA PRO A 67 33.71 29.99 3.45
C PRO A 67 34.61 31.18 3.83
N THR A 68 34.98 31.23 5.11
CA THR A 68 36.15 31.98 5.63
C THR A 68 37.23 30.97 6.04
N GLY A 69 38.48 31.20 5.62
CA GLY A 69 39.62 30.30 5.89
C GLY A 69 40.47 30.72 7.09
N GLU A 70 41.79 30.48 6.98
CA GLU A 70 42.87 30.73 7.95
C GLU A 70 42.96 29.73 9.13
N THR A 71 44.13 29.22 9.54
CA THR A 71 45.50 29.17 8.94
C THR A 71 46.29 27.96 9.50
N ASP A 72 47.60 27.90 9.22
CA ASP A 72 48.69 27.14 9.87
C ASP A 72 48.94 25.76 9.21
N GLU A 73 50.04 25.51 8.47
CA GLU A 73 51.49 25.63 8.76
C GLU A 73 52.01 24.58 9.79
N LEU A 74 53.18 23.92 9.64
CA LEU A 74 54.34 24.16 8.76
C LEU A 74 55.25 22.90 8.63
N SER A 75 55.84 22.63 7.44
CA SER A 75 57.08 21.83 7.20
C SER A 75 57.09 20.30 7.56
N ASP A 76 58.02 19.42 7.12
CA ASP A 76 59.39 19.62 6.61
C ASP A 76 59.98 18.41 5.79
N LYS A 77 60.84 18.69 4.79
CA LYS A 77 62.00 17.92 4.19
C LYS A 77 61.93 16.52 3.49
N ASP A 78 62.37 16.55 2.21
CA ASP A 78 63.48 15.83 1.53
C ASP A 78 63.63 14.28 1.41
N SER A 79 63.54 13.76 0.16
CA SER A 79 64.57 12.96 -0.60
C SER A 79 63.96 12.38 -1.91
N GLN A 80 64.49 12.60 -3.13
CA GLN A 80 65.59 11.88 -3.86
C GLN A 80 65.37 10.36 -4.04
N THR A 81 65.54 9.70 -5.21
CA THR A 81 66.35 9.96 -6.44
C THR A 81 65.66 9.59 -7.79
N ALA A 82 66.40 9.78 -8.91
CA ALA A 82 66.15 9.49 -10.34
C ALA A 82 65.90 7.97 -10.68
N GLU A 83 65.67 7.48 -11.92
CA GLU A 83 66.15 7.84 -13.29
C GLU A 83 65.13 7.47 -14.43
N GLY A 84 65.38 7.86 -15.70
CA GLY A 84 64.77 7.20 -16.89
C GLY A 84 64.19 8.07 -18.03
N GLN A 85 65.02 8.72 -18.85
CA GLN A 85 64.67 9.48 -20.08
C GLN A 85 64.92 8.64 -21.38
N PRO A 86 64.67 9.12 -22.63
CA PRO A 86 63.55 9.93 -23.18
C PRO A 86 63.12 9.59 -24.66
N GLY A 87 62.07 10.27 -25.16
CA GLY A 87 62.01 10.84 -26.54
C GLY A 87 61.64 9.93 -27.74
N LYS A 88 61.29 10.46 -28.93
CA LYS A 88 61.06 11.86 -29.37
C LYS A 88 60.27 11.89 -30.72
N GLU A 89 59.55 12.98 -30.99
CA GLU A 89 59.45 13.82 -32.24
C GLU A 89 59.73 13.20 -33.66
N GLU A 90 59.18 13.66 -34.80
CA GLU A 90 58.32 14.81 -35.16
C GLU A 90 57.69 14.66 -36.59
N ASP A 91 56.61 15.42 -36.85
CA ASP A 91 56.21 16.14 -38.08
C ASP A 91 56.26 15.62 -39.56
N ALA A 92 55.10 15.83 -40.23
CA ALA A 92 54.90 16.58 -41.49
C ALA A 92 54.94 15.97 -42.93
N ILE A 93 53.74 16.03 -43.55
CA ILE A 93 53.41 16.61 -44.90
C ILE A 93 53.68 15.79 -46.18
N THR A 94 52.86 16.07 -47.22
CA THR A 94 52.76 15.48 -48.59
C THR A 94 52.04 14.12 -48.68
N GLY A 95 51.26 13.80 -49.73
CA GLY A 95 50.73 14.61 -50.84
C GLY A 95 50.71 13.86 -52.20
N ILE A 96 49.59 13.92 -52.94
CA ILE A 96 49.32 13.35 -54.30
C ILE A 96 49.53 11.80 -54.44
N SER A 97 48.95 11.06 -55.40
CA SER A 97 47.97 11.30 -56.49
C SER A 97 47.41 9.95 -57.00
N GLU A 98 46.22 9.96 -57.63
CA GLU A 98 45.80 9.06 -58.76
C GLU A 98 45.71 7.52 -58.53
N THR A 99 44.84 6.74 -59.21
CA THR A 99 43.74 6.98 -60.19
C THR A 99 42.38 6.50 -59.58
N ASP A 100 41.35 5.87 -60.19
CA ASP A 100 41.04 5.31 -61.53
C ASP A 100 39.52 5.19 -61.81
N GLU A 101 39.16 4.66 -62.98
CA GLU A 101 37.81 4.56 -63.57
C GLU A 101 37.00 3.32 -63.06
N ILE A 102 35.68 3.10 -63.29
CA ILE A 102 34.94 3.05 -64.57
C ILE A 102 33.41 3.30 -64.41
N LYS A 103 32.95 4.31 -65.16
CA LYS A 103 31.66 4.51 -65.90
C LYS A 103 30.27 4.59 -65.23
N GLU A 104 29.50 5.45 -65.87
CA GLU A 104 28.05 5.66 -65.80
C GLU A 104 27.27 4.58 -66.59
N ASP A 105 25.97 4.51 -66.35
CA ASP A 105 24.97 4.60 -67.42
C ASP A 105 23.70 5.28 -66.85
N THR A 106 22.92 5.96 -67.69
CA THR A 106 21.75 6.76 -67.30
C THR A 106 20.54 6.43 -68.17
N GLU A 107 19.36 6.30 -67.57
CA GLU A 107 18.09 6.38 -68.30
C GLU A 107 16.99 7.01 -67.42
N GLU A 108 16.24 7.95 -67.99
CA GLU A 108 15.00 8.49 -67.41
C GLU A 108 13.81 7.67 -67.91
N ALA A 109 12.74 7.53 -67.12
CA ALA A 109 11.36 7.78 -67.61
C ALA A 109 10.27 7.61 -66.53
N ASP A 110 9.38 8.61 -66.53
CA ASP A 110 7.94 8.60 -66.23
C ASP A 110 7.31 8.13 -64.90
N LEU A 111 6.23 8.86 -64.59
CA LEU A 111 5.23 8.61 -63.54
C LEU A 111 4.01 7.95 -64.19
N GLN A 112 3.37 6.99 -63.51
CA GLN A 112 1.91 6.81 -63.60
C GLN A 112 1.34 6.45 -62.22
N GLU A 113 0.19 7.04 -61.91
CA GLU A 113 -0.64 6.77 -60.74
C GLU A 113 -1.64 5.63 -61.08
N GLU A 114 -2.01 4.80 -60.11
CA GLU A 114 -3.35 4.21 -60.07
C GLU A 114 -3.87 4.25 -58.62
N GLU A 115 -5.13 4.70 -58.46
CA GLU A 115 -5.83 4.71 -57.19
C GLU A 115 -6.37 3.31 -56.84
N GLY A 116 -6.36 2.95 -55.56
CA GLY A 116 -6.85 1.66 -55.08
C GLY A 116 -7.56 1.78 -53.73
N THR A 117 -8.84 2.17 -53.75
CA THR A 117 -9.68 2.27 -52.55
C THR A 117 -10.24 0.90 -52.13
N GLU A 118 -9.88 0.42 -50.93
CA GLU A 118 -10.61 -0.65 -50.25
C GLU A 118 -11.21 -0.12 -48.95
N GLU A 119 -12.54 0.04 -48.93
CA GLU A 119 -13.30 0.30 -47.69
C GLU A 119 -13.47 -1.01 -46.90
N ALA A 120 -12.98 -1.03 -45.66
CA ALA A 120 -13.14 -2.17 -44.76
C ALA A 120 -14.40 -2.02 -43.89
N ASP A 121 -15.51 -2.61 -44.35
CA ASP A 121 -16.82 -2.59 -43.67
C ASP A 121 -16.76 -3.33 -42.32
N LEU A 122 -16.77 -2.58 -41.21
CA LEU A 122 -16.70 -3.11 -39.85
C LEU A 122 -18.10 -3.31 -39.26
N GLN A 123 -18.58 -4.55 -39.28
CA GLN A 123 -19.82 -4.95 -38.61
C GLN A 123 -19.51 -5.41 -37.19
N ASP A 124 -20.07 -4.71 -36.18
CA ASP A 124 -19.97 -5.11 -34.77
C ASP A 124 -20.66 -6.46 -34.53
N GLY A 125 -19.91 -7.42 -34.01
CA GLY A 125 -20.41 -8.70 -33.52
C GLY A 125 -20.18 -8.81 -32.01
N GLU A 126 -21.25 -8.85 -31.22
CA GLU A 126 -21.19 -9.13 -29.79
C GLU A 126 -20.87 -10.62 -29.54
N GLU A 127 -19.58 -10.99 -29.61
CA GLU A 127 -19.13 -12.31 -29.15
C GLU A 127 -19.05 -12.34 -27.61
N GLU A 128 -20.08 -12.95 -26.99
CA GLU A 128 -20.15 -13.21 -25.55
C GLU A 128 -19.15 -14.33 -25.17
N ASP A 129 -17.88 -13.96 -25.04
CA ASP A 129 -16.75 -14.88 -24.92
C ASP A 129 -16.67 -15.57 -23.53
N THR A 130 -17.45 -16.64 -23.36
CA THR A 130 -17.49 -17.43 -22.13
C THR A 130 -16.28 -18.39 -22.01
N GLU A 131 -15.09 -17.85 -21.78
CA GLU A 131 -13.91 -18.66 -21.45
C GLU A 131 -14.17 -19.53 -20.21
N ALA A 132 -14.02 -20.86 -20.38
CA ALA A 132 -14.14 -21.82 -19.29
C ALA A 132 -12.91 -21.73 -18.36
N GLN A 133 -12.95 -20.85 -17.36
CA GLN A 133 -11.90 -20.71 -16.35
C GLN A 133 -11.52 -22.06 -15.74
N ALA A 134 -10.29 -22.52 -16.02
CA ALA A 134 -9.70 -23.65 -15.34
C ALA A 134 -9.72 -23.42 -13.81
N GLU A 135 -10.27 -24.38 -13.07
CA GLU A 135 -10.30 -24.32 -11.61
C GLU A 135 -8.89 -24.65 -11.10
N ALA A 136 -8.18 -23.64 -10.60
CA ALA A 136 -6.88 -23.84 -9.98
C ALA A 136 -7.02 -24.69 -8.70
N GLU A 137 -6.06 -25.60 -8.47
CA GLU A 137 -5.99 -26.37 -7.22
C GLU A 137 -5.86 -25.43 -6.01
N PRO A 138 -6.53 -25.72 -4.88
CA PRO A 138 -6.59 -24.83 -3.73
C PRO A 138 -5.20 -24.64 -3.11
N TYR A 139 -4.75 -23.39 -3.04
CA TYR A 139 -3.45 -23.04 -2.46
C TYR A 139 -3.56 -22.90 -0.94
N ILE A 140 -2.86 -23.75 -0.21
CA ILE A 140 -2.74 -23.66 1.26
C ILE A 140 -1.26 -23.53 1.60
N SER A 141 -0.89 -22.45 2.30
CA SER A 141 0.47 -22.24 2.77
C SER A 141 0.55 -22.46 4.28
N THR A 142 1.23 -23.53 4.67
CA THR A 142 1.56 -23.87 6.05
C THR A 142 2.95 -23.36 6.38
N TYR A 143 3.05 -22.44 7.35
CA TYR A 143 4.32 -21.79 7.66
C TYR A 143 5.08 -22.53 8.76
N SER A 144 6.37 -22.79 8.51
CA SER A 144 7.30 -23.20 9.55
C SER A 144 7.45 -22.05 10.55
N ILE A 145 6.92 -22.21 11.77
CA ILE A 145 6.75 -21.08 12.69
C ILE A 145 8.08 -20.68 13.35
N GLY A 146 8.76 -19.74 12.70
CA GLY A 146 9.89 -18.97 13.20
C GLY A 146 9.64 -17.47 13.00
N ALA A 147 10.36 -16.64 13.75
CA ALA A 147 10.12 -15.20 13.78
C ALA A 147 10.50 -14.48 12.47
N GLU A 148 11.18 -15.14 11.52
CA GLU A 148 11.47 -14.59 10.18
C GLU A 148 10.23 -14.34 9.32
N VAL A 149 9.03 -14.72 9.79
CA VAL A 149 7.78 -14.26 9.19
C VAL A 149 7.65 -12.74 9.26
N PHE A 150 8.28 -12.07 10.25
CA PHE A 150 8.33 -10.61 10.35
C PHE A 150 9.56 -10.03 9.63
N SER A 151 9.37 -8.93 8.88
CA SER A 151 10.43 -8.31 8.07
C SER A 151 11.56 -7.67 8.89
N ASP A 152 11.31 -7.38 10.17
CA ASP A 152 12.23 -6.75 11.12
C ASP A 152 12.85 -7.72 12.14
N VAL A 153 12.78 -9.05 11.88
CA VAL A 153 13.38 -10.09 12.73
C VAL A 153 14.18 -11.09 11.88
N ARG A 154 15.51 -11.15 12.11
CA ARG A 154 16.44 -12.01 11.36
C ARG A 154 16.93 -13.16 12.23
N LYS A 155 17.29 -14.29 11.60
CA LYS A 155 17.81 -15.49 12.31
C LYS A 155 19.13 -15.27 13.05
N SER A 156 19.83 -14.19 12.73
CA SER A 156 21.05 -13.70 13.40
C SER A 156 20.79 -12.94 14.70
N ASP A 157 19.57 -12.47 14.93
CA ASP A 157 19.30 -11.49 15.97
C ASP A 157 19.23 -12.16 17.34
N TRP A 158 19.82 -11.53 18.36
CA TRP A 158 19.90 -12.10 19.71
C TRP A 158 18.52 -12.43 20.32
N PHE A 159 17.47 -11.80 19.81
CA PHE A 159 16.08 -12.01 20.24
C PHE A 159 15.29 -13.02 19.42
N TYR A 160 15.81 -13.52 18.29
CA TYR A 160 15.07 -14.35 17.33
C TYR A 160 14.38 -15.57 17.97
N SER A 161 15.08 -16.30 18.85
CA SER A 161 14.53 -17.46 19.54
C SER A 161 13.42 -17.07 20.53
N TYR A 162 13.61 -15.99 21.29
CA TYR A 162 12.61 -15.50 22.24
C TYR A 162 11.34 -14.98 21.54
N VAL A 163 11.50 -14.27 20.41
CA VAL A 163 10.37 -13.82 19.58
C VAL A 163 9.64 -15.03 18.97
N SER A 164 10.38 -16.01 18.45
CA SER A 164 9.79 -17.25 17.93
C SER A 164 8.99 -17.98 19.02
N TYR A 165 9.53 -18.10 20.24
CA TYR A 165 8.81 -18.73 21.35
C TYR A 165 7.46 -18.04 21.64
N VAL A 166 7.44 -16.72 21.84
CA VAL A 166 6.19 -16.02 22.19
C VAL A 166 5.20 -15.93 21.03
N LEU A 167 5.67 -16.05 19.79
CA LEU A 167 4.86 -16.15 18.58
C LEU A 167 4.18 -17.54 18.49
N ASN A 168 4.97 -18.61 18.63
CA ASN A 168 4.49 -19.99 18.53
C ASN A 168 3.48 -20.32 19.63
N LYS A 169 3.58 -19.71 20.81
CA LYS A 169 2.59 -19.81 21.90
C LYS A 169 1.41 -18.82 21.79
N GLY A 170 1.38 -17.97 20.76
CA GLY A 170 0.33 -16.93 20.58
C GLY A 170 0.27 -15.88 21.70
N ILE A 171 1.36 -15.71 22.45
CA ILE A 171 1.45 -14.79 23.61
C ILE A 171 1.68 -13.36 23.13
N MET A 172 2.67 -13.17 22.25
CA MET A 172 2.93 -11.90 21.59
C MET A 172 2.58 -12.01 20.11
N THR A 173 2.24 -10.86 19.54
CA THR A 173 1.69 -10.72 18.19
C THR A 173 2.40 -9.54 17.51
N GLY A 174 2.41 -9.49 16.19
CA GLY A 174 2.94 -8.36 15.42
C GLY A 174 2.21 -7.06 15.74
N MET A 175 2.79 -5.93 15.31
CA MET A 175 2.21 -4.60 15.48
C MET A 175 1.34 -4.15 14.28
N GLY A 176 1.37 -4.92 13.20
CA GLY A 176 0.81 -4.55 11.89
C GLY A 176 1.89 -4.62 10.81
N ASP A 177 1.46 -4.55 9.54
CA ASP A 177 2.30 -4.47 8.34
C ASP A 177 3.54 -5.40 8.33
N ASN A 178 3.32 -6.60 8.88
CA ASN A 178 4.29 -7.68 8.98
C ASN A 178 5.56 -7.37 9.81
N MET A 179 5.44 -6.50 10.82
CA MET A 179 6.50 -6.15 11.77
C MET A 179 6.24 -6.71 13.17
N PHE A 180 7.29 -7.17 13.84
CA PHE A 180 7.27 -7.46 15.28
C PHE A 180 7.62 -6.23 16.13
N SER A 181 8.34 -5.25 15.60
CA SER A 181 8.83 -4.05 16.30
C SER A 181 9.63 -4.39 17.57
N PRO A 182 10.75 -5.14 17.47
CA PRO A 182 11.48 -5.69 18.61
C PRO A 182 12.07 -4.64 19.57
N SER A 183 12.43 -3.46 19.06
CA SER A 183 12.97 -2.33 19.82
C SER A 183 11.92 -1.48 20.52
N SER A 184 10.66 -1.47 20.04
CA SER A 184 9.60 -0.65 20.60
C SER A 184 9.24 -1.05 22.02
N GLU A 185 8.95 -0.06 22.86
CA GLU A 185 8.53 -0.21 24.25
C GLU A 185 7.09 -0.73 24.34
N LEU A 186 6.75 -1.46 25.42
CA LEU A 186 5.37 -1.88 25.67
C LEU A 186 4.64 -0.91 26.59
N SER A 187 3.34 -0.72 26.36
CA SER A 187 2.46 -0.16 27.39
C SER A 187 2.10 -1.17 28.48
N ARG A 188 1.69 -0.68 29.65
CA ARG A 188 1.14 -1.50 30.75
C ARG A 188 -0.03 -2.39 30.28
N ALA A 189 -0.90 -1.89 29.41
CA ALA A 189 -2.02 -2.65 28.86
C ALA A 189 -1.59 -3.75 27.87
N GLN A 190 -0.54 -3.51 27.07
CA GLN A 190 0.06 -4.56 26.25
C GLN A 190 0.66 -5.67 27.11
N PHE A 191 1.31 -5.34 28.24
CA PHE A 191 1.84 -6.36 29.14
C PHE A 191 0.75 -7.12 29.93
N ALA A 192 -0.33 -6.46 30.34
CA ALA A 192 -1.52 -7.16 30.85
C ALA A 192 -2.11 -8.13 29.82
N THR A 193 -2.13 -7.73 28.54
CA THR A 193 -2.57 -8.57 27.41
C THR A 193 -1.67 -9.79 27.21
N VAL A 194 -0.36 -9.66 27.43
CA VAL A 194 0.59 -10.78 27.43
C VAL A 194 0.25 -11.81 28.52
N LEU A 195 0.01 -11.38 29.76
CA LEU A 195 -0.34 -12.30 30.87
C LEU A 195 -1.69 -13.00 30.63
N TYR A 196 -2.71 -12.25 30.18
CA TYR A 196 -4.04 -12.77 29.82
C TYR A 196 -3.99 -13.84 28.71
N ARG A 197 -3.09 -13.68 27.73
CA ARG A 197 -2.86 -14.66 26.66
C ARG A 197 -2.13 -15.92 27.14
N ILE A 198 -1.33 -15.83 28.21
CA ILE A 198 -0.71 -16.99 28.87
C ILE A 198 -1.74 -17.75 29.72
N ASP A 199 -2.65 -17.05 30.41
CA ASP A 199 -3.62 -17.70 31.30
C ASP A 199 -4.74 -18.47 30.57
N GLY A 200 -5.07 -18.03 29.34
CA GLY A 200 -6.03 -18.73 28.47
C GLY A 200 -7.03 -17.84 27.74
N ARG A 201 -7.03 -16.51 27.99
CA ARG A 201 -8.00 -15.54 27.45
C ARG A 201 -9.43 -15.78 27.96
N GLU A 202 -9.61 -15.97 29.27
CA GLU A 202 -10.92 -16.15 29.91
C GLU A 202 -11.87 -15.00 29.56
N ASP A 203 -13.13 -15.28 29.19
CA ASP A 203 -14.05 -14.22 28.78
C ASP A 203 -14.49 -13.36 29.97
N VAL A 204 -14.42 -12.03 29.79
CA VAL A 204 -14.70 -11.06 30.85
C VAL A 204 -15.67 -10.00 30.35
N SER A 205 -16.81 -9.88 31.03
CA SER A 205 -17.79 -8.81 30.82
C SER A 205 -17.20 -7.45 31.21
N TYR A 206 -17.55 -6.40 30.46
CA TYR A 206 -17.13 -5.04 30.79
C TYR A 206 -17.74 -4.58 32.12
N SER A 207 -16.92 -3.94 32.96
CA SER A 207 -17.31 -3.49 34.31
C SER A 207 -16.93 -2.05 34.63
N GLY A 208 -16.26 -1.33 33.70
CA GLY A 208 -15.83 0.05 33.91
C GLY A 208 -14.85 0.28 35.07
N ARG A 209 -14.13 -0.75 35.53
CA ARG A 209 -13.29 -0.72 36.74
C ARG A 209 -12.18 0.35 36.73
N PHE A 210 -11.77 0.83 35.56
CA PHE A 210 -10.83 1.95 35.39
C PHE A 210 -11.37 2.93 34.34
N PRO A 211 -11.30 4.25 34.56
CA PRO A 211 -11.86 5.26 33.65
C PRO A 211 -11.04 5.43 32.36
N ASP A 212 -9.78 4.98 32.33
CA ASP A 212 -8.91 4.99 31.15
C ASP A 212 -8.79 3.62 30.45
N VAL A 213 -9.79 2.76 30.65
CA VAL A 213 -9.95 1.45 30.00
C VAL A 213 -11.35 1.38 29.39
N PRO A 214 -11.59 2.02 28.22
CA PRO A 214 -12.88 1.98 27.55
C PRO A 214 -13.15 0.60 26.95
N ASP A 215 -14.45 0.27 26.82
CA ASP A 215 -14.90 -1.01 26.26
C ASP A 215 -14.49 -1.20 24.78
N GLY A 216 -14.49 -2.44 24.32
CA GLY A 216 -14.19 -2.82 22.93
C GLY A 216 -12.72 -2.74 22.51
N THR A 217 -11.83 -2.11 23.30
CA THR A 217 -10.38 -2.06 22.97
C THR A 217 -9.70 -3.42 23.18
N PHE A 218 -8.62 -3.69 22.43
CA PHE A 218 -7.95 -5.00 22.42
C PHE A 218 -7.45 -5.47 23.80
N PHE A 219 -7.19 -4.54 24.72
CA PHE A 219 -6.68 -4.82 26.06
C PHE A 219 -7.77 -4.85 27.14
N THR A 220 -9.02 -4.45 26.84
CA THR A 220 -10.12 -4.31 27.82
C THR A 220 -10.26 -5.56 28.69
N LYS A 221 -10.50 -6.72 28.07
CA LYS A 221 -10.71 -7.99 28.78
C LYS A 221 -9.47 -8.43 29.56
N ALA A 222 -8.28 -8.17 29.04
CA ALA A 222 -7.03 -8.49 29.71
C ALA A 222 -6.82 -7.66 30.98
N VAL A 223 -7.09 -6.36 30.94
CA VAL A 223 -6.99 -5.46 32.10
C VAL A 223 -8.10 -5.76 33.12
N LEU A 224 -9.32 -6.05 32.67
CA LEU A 224 -10.41 -6.44 33.58
C LEU A 224 -10.18 -7.80 34.24
N TRP A 225 -9.75 -8.83 33.50
CA TRP A 225 -9.30 -10.12 34.06
C TRP A 225 -8.19 -9.90 35.11
N ALA A 226 -7.12 -9.20 34.73
CA ALA A 226 -5.93 -9.04 35.56
C ALA A 226 -6.18 -8.26 36.87
N SER A 227 -7.26 -7.48 36.92
CA SER A 227 -7.65 -6.65 38.08
C SER A 227 -8.77 -7.23 38.93
N ARG A 228 -9.34 -8.39 38.56
CA ARG A 228 -10.26 -9.12 39.45
C ARG A 228 -9.57 -9.46 40.78
N ASP A 229 -10.32 -9.48 41.87
CA ASP A 229 -9.75 -9.55 43.23
C ASP A 229 -9.15 -10.95 43.53
N GLU A 230 -9.64 -11.98 42.84
CA GLU A 230 -9.12 -13.35 42.86
C GLU A 230 -7.93 -13.60 41.90
N VAL A 231 -7.64 -12.66 40.99
CA VAL A 231 -6.51 -12.72 40.04
C VAL A 231 -5.37 -11.80 40.50
N ALA A 232 -5.70 -10.55 40.84
CA ALA A 232 -4.85 -9.56 41.51
C ALA A 232 -3.47 -9.26 40.88
N VAL A 233 -3.25 -9.57 39.59
CA VAL A 233 -1.92 -9.43 38.97
C VAL A 233 -1.57 -7.99 38.59
N ILE A 234 -2.56 -7.11 38.40
CA ILE A 234 -2.36 -5.66 38.29
C ILE A 234 -2.99 -4.89 39.45
N SER A 235 -2.54 -3.65 39.59
CA SER A 235 -3.22 -2.61 40.37
C SER A 235 -3.18 -1.30 39.57
N GLY A 236 -4.22 -0.50 39.72
CA GLY A 236 -4.23 0.88 39.23
C GLY A 236 -3.33 1.81 40.07
N TYR A 237 -3.38 3.09 39.74
CA TYR A 237 -2.77 4.17 40.54
C TYR A 237 -3.77 4.73 41.56
N GLU A 238 -3.31 5.65 42.42
CA GLU A 238 -4.10 6.27 43.49
C GLU A 238 -5.23 7.18 42.97
N ASP A 239 -5.17 7.63 41.71
CA ASP A 239 -6.22 8.39 41.03
C ASP A 239 -7.34 7.52 40.43
N GLY A 240 -7.26 6.20 40.62
CA GLY A 240 -8.21 5.22 40.11
C GLY A 240 -7.99 4.81 38.65
N ARG A 241 -6.96 5.32 37.96
CA ARG A 241 -6.59 4.92 36.60
C ARG A 241 -5.79 3.62 36.58
N PHE A 242 -5.76 2.94 35.43
CA PHE A 242 -4.80 1.87 35.18
C PHE A 242 -3.48 2.37 34.60
N GLY A 243 -3.47 3.48 33.86
CA GLY A 243 -2.30 3.89 33.08
C GLY A 243 -2.13 3.02 31.83
N SER A 244 -3.22 2.82 31.08
CA SER A 244 -3.30 1.85 29.97
C SER A 244 -2.27 2.10 28.86
N SER A 245 -1.99 3.36 28.55
CA SER A 245 -1.03 3.78 27.52
C SER A 245 0.40 4.00 28.04
N ASP A 246 0.63 4.03 29.36
CA ASP A 246 1.96 4.34 29.90
C ASP A 246 2.94 3.20 29.60
N MET A 247 4.19 3.56 29.26
CA MET A 247 5.24 2.57 29.01
C MET A 247 5.62 1.84 30.30
N ILE A 248 5.71 0.50 30.23
CA ILE A 248 5.92 -0.32 31.41
C ILE A 248 7.41 -0.38 31.80
N THR A 249 7.72 0.11 33.00
CA THR A 249 9.06 -0.04 33.56
C THR A 249 9.34 -1.51 33.90
N ARG A 250 10.61 -1.90 33.83
CA ARG A 250 11.06 -3.28 34.06
C ARG A 250 10.66 -3.80 35.44
N GLU A 251 10.66 -2.96 36.46
CA GLU A 251 10.24 -3.33 37.82
C GLU A 251 8.71 -3.46 37.97
N GLN A 252 7.92 -2.68 37.22
CA GLN A 252 6.47 -2.89 37.14
C GLN A 252 6.14 -4.21 36.44
N LEU A 253 6.79 -4.49 35.30
CA LEU A 253 6.65 -5.72 34.53
C LEU A 253 6.95 -6.95 35.40
N VAL A 254 8.10 -6.94 36.09
CA VAL A 254 8.50 -8.00 37.02
C VAL A 254 7.53 -8.14 38.20
N THR A 255 6.97 -7.03 38.71
CA THR A 255 5.97 -7.06 39.80
C THR A 255 4.65 -7.68 39.35
N MET A 256 4.16 -7.38 38.14
CA MET A 256 3.00 -8.05 37.56
C MET A 256 3.23 -9.55 37.37
N MET A 257 4.41 -9.95 36.90
CA MET A 257 4.78 -11.38 36.74
C MET A 257 4.89 -12.11 38.07
N TYR A 258 5.43 -11.46 39.11
CA TYR A 258 5.50 -12.03 40.45
C TYR A 258 4.11 -12.30 41.02
N ARG A 259 3.17 -11.36 40.87
CA ARG A 259 1.76 -11.56 41.26
C ARG A 259 1.08 -12.64 40.42
N TYR A 260 1.35 -12.72 39.10
CA TYR A 260 0.85 -13.82 38.27
C TYR A 260 1.40 -15.18 38.72
N ALA A 261 2.66 -15.26 39.13
CA ALA A 261 3.24 -16.47 39.70
C ALA A 261 2.56 -16.85 41.04
N GLN A 262 2.20 -15.88 41.89
CA GLN A 262 1.39 -16.11 43.10
C GLN A 262 0.00 -16.68 42.73
N TYR A 263 -0.70 -16.04 41.78
CA TYR A 263 -2.03 -16.47 41.30
C TYR A 263 -2.03 -17.89 40.71
N LYS A 264 -1.01 -18.27 39.92
CA LYS A 264 -0.85 -19.64 39.40
C LYS A 264 -0.37 -20.66 40.45
N GLY A 265 -0.17 -20.26 41.70
CA GLY A 265 0.28 -21.14 42.79
C GLY A 265 1.72 -21.64 42.62
N CYS A 266 2.55 -20.92 41.86
CA CYS A 266 3.95 -21.29 41.63
C CYS A 266 4.76 -21.28 42.92
N GLN A 267 5.77 -22.14 43.03
CA GLN A 267 6.66 -22.15 44.19
C GLN A 267 7.66 -20.98 44.09
N LEU A 268 7.45 -19.96 44.91
CA LEU A 268 8.29 -18.76 44.92
C LEU A 268 9.40 -18.93 45.96
N GLU A 269 10.54 -19.46 45.52
CA GLU A 269 11.74 -19.53 46.34
C GLU A 269 12.19 -18.15 46.83
N LYS A 270 12.90 -18.11 47.96
CA LYS A 270 13.41 -16.85 48.53
C LYS A 270 14.34 -16.15 47.54
N GLY A 271 13.98 -14.93 47.19
CA GLY A 271 14.71 -14.12 46.23
C GLY A 271 16.17 -13.87 46.61
N LYS A 272 17.00 -13.66 45.59
CA LYS A 272 18.44 -13.45 45.73
C LYS A 272 18.75 -11.99 46.07
N SER A 273 19.76 -11.75 46.91
CA SER A 273 20.25 -10.40 47.20
C SER A 273 20.66 -9.67 45.92
N LEU A 274 20.18 -8.43 45.77
CA LEU A 274 20.43 -7.57 44.61
C LEU A 274 21.71 -6.73 44.75
N ASN A 275 22.45 -6.86 45.85
CA ASN A 275 23.63 -6.03 46.16
C ASN A 275 24.81 -6.22 45.18
N SER A 276 24.74 -7.19 44.27
CA SER A 276 25.71 -7.36 43.17
C SER A 276 25.46 -6.42 41.98
N PHE A 277 24.33 -5.72 41.93
CA PHE A 277 23.97 -4.81 40.84
C PHE A 277 24.20 -3.34 41.27
N PRO A 278 24.90 -2.52 40.46
CA PRO A 278 25.31 -1.17 40.84
C PRO A 278 24.13 -0.20 41.00
N ASP A 279 23.01 -0.48 40.35
CA ASP A 279 21.80 0.33 40.31
C ASP A 279 20.68 -0.18 41.24
N VAL A 280 20.97 -1.11 42.16
CA VAL A 280 20.02 -1.63 43.15
C VAL A 280 19.29 -0.53 43.94
N ALA A 281 19.93 0.62 44.15
CA ALA A 281 19.33 1.79 44.81
C ALA A 281 18.16 2.42 44.03
N LYS A 282 18.02 2.13 42.71
CA LYS A 282 16.89 2.56 41.87
C LYS A 282 15.67 1.64 41.96
N VAL A 283 15.75 0.50 42.65
CA VAL A 283 14.61 -0.42 42.80
C VAL A 283 13.60 0.17 43.78
N SER A 284 12.42 0.52 43.28
CA SER A 284 11.32 1.09 44.06
C SER A 284 10.88 0.12 45.16
N SER A 285 10.46 0.65 46.32
CA SER A 285 10.17 -0.20 47.48
C SER A 285 9.09 -1.26 47.26
N PHE A 286 8.11 -1.00 46.38
CA PHE A 286 7.08 -1.99 46.01
C PHE A 286 7.62 -3.17 45.20
N ALA A 287 8.74 -3.00 44.50
CA ALA A 287 9.32 -3.99 43.58
C ALA A 287 10.51 -4.76 44.16
N LYS A 288 10.90 -4.51 45.42
CA LYS A 288 12.11 -5.13 46.01
C LYS A 288 12.00 -6.64 46.09
N GLU A 289 10.86 -7.17 46.51
CA GLU A 289 10.64 -8.62 46.61
C GLU A 289 10.51 -9.29 45.22
N SER A 290 9.72 -8.70 44.32
CA SER A 290 9.53 -9.21 42.96
C SER A 290 10.85 -9.22 42.16
N MET A 291 11.68 -8.17 42.27
CA MET A 291 13.01 -8.12 41.64
C MET A 291 13.99 -9.12 42.28
N GLN A 292 13.98 -9.29 43.61
CA GLN A 292 14.78 -10.33 44.27
C GLN A 292 14.39 -11.73 43.80
N TRP A 293 13.10 -12.02 43.69
CA TRP A 293 12.58 -13.29 43.14
C TRP A 293 12.96 -13.49 41.67
N ALA A 294 12.78 -12.48 40.81
CA ALA A 294 13.05 -12.61 39.38
C ALA A 294 14.55 -12.76 39.06
N VAL A 295 15.43 -12.23 39.92
CA VAL A 295 16.88 -12.47 39.85
C VAL A 295 17.26 -13.82 40.46
N GLY A 296 16.60 -14.25 41.54
CA GLY A 296 16.81 -15.58 42.15
C GLY A 296 16.43 -16.73 41.22
N SER A 297 15.28 -16.62 40.56
CA SER A 297 14.76 -17.57 39.56
C SER A 297 15.42 -17.45 38.18
N GLY A 298 16.34 -16.51 37.96
CA GLY A 298 17.09 -16.37 36.71
C GLY A 298 16.30 -15.83 35.52
N ILE A 299 15.05 -15.38 35.71
CA ILE A 299 14.27 -14.64 34.70
C ILE A 299 15.05 -13.37 34.31
N ILE A 300 15.40 -12.56 35.31
CA ILE A 300 16.21 -11.35 35.16
C ILE A 300 17.67 -11.71 35.45
N LYS A 301 18.48 -11.76 34.39
CA LYS A 301 19.94 -11.98 34.46
C LYS A 301 20.75 -10.68 34.52
N GLY A 302 20.06 -9.55 34.67
CA GLY A 302 20.59 -8.21 34.45
C GLY A 302 20.62 -7.80 32.97
N ASP A 303 21.08 -6.58 32.74
CA ASP A 303 21.38 -5.96 31.45
C ASP A 303 22.74 -5.25 31.58
N GLN A 304 23.75 -5.72 30.87
CA GLN A 304 25.17 -5.33 31.02
C GLN A 304 25.68 -5.24 32.48
N GLY A 305 25.13 -6.05 33.38
CA GLY A 305 25.47 -6.07 34.81
C GLY A 305 24.63 -5.15 35.71
N SER A 306 23.70 -4.37 35.14
CA SER A 306 22.70 -3.56 35.87
C SER A 306 21.33 -4.27 35.92
N LEU A 307 20.43 -3.84 36.79
CA LEU A 307 19.03 -4.30 36.81
C LEU A 307 18.16 -3.55 35.79
N ASN A 308 18.42 -2.25 35.62
CA ASN A 308 17.62 -1.25 34.91
C ASN A 308 16.13 -1.21 35.34
N PRO A 309 15.82 -1.06 36.65
CA PRO A 309 14.46 -1.28 37.17
C PRO A 309 13.43 -0.25 36.67
N GLN A 310 13.85 1.01 36.58
CA GLN A 310 12.99 2.14 36.18
C GLN A 310 13.00 2.39 34.67
N GLY A 311 13.84 1.70 33.90
CA GLY A 311 13.82 1.77 32.43
C GLY A 311 12.61 1.04 31.86
N ASN A 312 12.08 1.56 30.75
CA ASN A 312 10.99 0.95 30.00
C ASN A 312 11.45 -0.36 29.36
N THR A 313 10.52 -1.30 29.15
CA THR A 313 10.84 -2.60 28.54
C THR A 313 10.44 -2.66 27.07
N SER A 314 11.39 -3.02 26.20
CA SER A 314 11.13 -3.28 24.77
C SER A 314 10.56 -4.68 24.50
N ARG A 315 9.92 -4.85 23.33
CA ARG A 315 9.22 -6.08 22.94
C ARG A 315 10.13 -7.31 22.86
N ALA A 316 11.37 -7.17 22.38
CA ALA A 316 12.37 -8.23 22.43
C ALA A 316 12.75 -8.64 23.87
N VAL A 317 12.89 -7.66 24.77
CA VAL A 317 13.24 -7.90 26.18
C VAL A 317 12.06 -8.51 26.94
N CYS A 318 10.82 -8.10 26.64
CA CYS A 318 9.60 -8.73 27.15
C CYS A 318 9.53 -10.21 26.70
N ALA A 319 9.72 -10.50 25.41
CA ALA A 319 9.71 -11.88 24.90
C ALA A 319 10.75 -12.77 25.62
N THR A 320 11.95 -12.22 25.85
CA THR A 320 13.04 -12.87 26.58
C THR A 320 12.68 -13.22 28.03
N ILE A 321 11.99 -12.30 28.71
CA ILE A 321 11.55 -12.45 30.10
C ILE A 321 10.41 -13.47 30.18
N ILE A 322 9.46 -13.41 29.25
CA ILE A 322 8.31 -14.33 29.17
C ILE A 322 8.74 -15.77 28.90
N GLN A 323 9.64 -16.02 27.93
CA GLN A 323 10.11 -17.39 27.68
C GLN A 323 10.73 -18.01 28.93
N ARG A 324 11.65 -17.30 29.60
CA ARG A 324 12.30 -17.80 30.82
C ARG A 324 11.32 -18.09 31.95
N PHE A 325 10.30 -17.23 32.11
CA PHE A 325 9.24 -17.46 33.08
C PHE A 325 8.42 -18.70 32.74
N CYS A 326 7.97 -18.85 31.49
CA CYS A 326 7.18 -20.00 31.08
C CYS A 326 7.97 -21.31 31.13
N GLU A 327 9.25 -21.31 30.78
CA GLU A 327 10.15 -22.46 30.93
C GLU A 327 10.38 -22.86 32.39
N THR A 328 10.44 -21.89 33.31
CA THR A 328 10.72 -22.13 34.74
C THR A 328 9.47 -22.52 35.53
N PHE A 329 8.34 -21.86 35.26
CA PHE A 329 7.14 -21.91 36.09
C PHE A 329 5.91 -22.55 35.43
N LEU A 330 5.87 -22.60 34.09
CA LEU A 330 4.77 -23.20 33.31
C LEU A 330 5.27 -24.29 32.31
N PRO A 331 6.26 -25.15 32.65
CA PRO A 331 6.89 -26.05 31.69
C PRO A 331 5.86 -27.01 31.06
N GLY A 332 5.78 -27.00 29.73
CA GLY A 332 4.86 -27.84 28.96
C GLY A 332 3.37 -27.45 29.02
N GLN A 333 2.98 -26.39 29.74
CA GLN A 333 1.57 -26.01 29.90
C GLN A 333 1.02 -25.21 28.71
N LEU A 334 1.88 -24.61 27.89
CA LEU A 334 1.49 -23.80 26.74
C LEU A 334 1.71 -24.59 25.43
N PRO A 335 0.64 -25.01 24.72
CA PRO A 335 0.76 -25.62 23.40
C PRO A 335 1.24 -24.58 22.37
N ASP A 336 1.77 -25.06 21.23
CA ASP A 336 1.96 -24.20 20.06
C ASP A 336 0.62 -24.01 19.34
N ILE A 337 0.41 -22.82 18.77
CA ILE A 337 -0.75 -22.51 17.92
C ILE A 337 -0.43 -22.77 16.46
N GLU A 338 -1.42 -23.19 15.67
CA GLU A 338 -1.28 -23.27 14.22
C GLU A 338 -1.34 -21.88 13.59
N ILE A 339 -0.43 -21.60 12.64
CA ILE A 339 -0.38 -20.37 11.84
C ILE A 339 -0.32 -20.76 10.36
N SER A 340 -1.48 -20.74 9.70
CA SER A 340 -1.68 -21.13 8.29
C SER A 340 -2.71 -20.24 7.62
N ALA A 341 -2.63 -20.11 6.29
CA ALA A 341 -3.64 -19.45 5.46
C ALA A 341 -3.66 -20.03 4.03
N GLY A 342 -4.81 -19.94 3.36
CA GLY A 342 -5.00 -20.41 2.00
C GLY A 342 -6.23 -19.85 1.32
N VAL A 343 -6.37 -20.08 0.02
CA VAL A 343 -7.52 -19.70 -0.80
C VAL A 343 -7.86 -20.82 -1.78
N GLY A 344 -9.14 -21.03 -2.06
CA GLY A 344 -9.58 -22.05 -3.02
C GLY A 344 -9.37 -21.62 -4.46
N LYS A 345 -9.80 -20.40 -4.82
CA LYS A 345 -9.71 -19.87 -6.18
C LYS A 345 -9.39 -18.37 -6.18
N VAL A 346 -8.55 -17.95 -7.12
CA VAL A 346 -8.31 -16.53 -7.44
C VAL A 346 -8.74 -16.30 -8.88
N THR A 347 -9.71 -15.43 -9.07
CA THR A 347 -10.32 -15.16 -10.38
C THR A 347 -10.10 -13.69 -10.77
N VAL A 348 -9.84 -13.47 -12.05
CA VAL A 348 -9.89 -12.14 -12.68
C VAL A 348 -11.02 -12.17 -13.70
N SER A 349 -11.76 -11.06 -13.80
CA SER A 349 -13.05 -10.97 -14.49
C SER A 349 -13.33 -9.51 -14.87
N ASN A 350 -14.26 -9.27 -15.80
CA ASN A 350 -14.71 -7.93 -16.20
C ASN A 350 -13.53 -7.00 -16.60
N SER A 351 -12.56 -7.51 -17.37
CA SER A 351 -11.40 -6.75 -17.83
C SER A 351 -11.79 -5.81 -18.98
N SER A 352 -11.98 -4.51 -18.70
CA SER A 352 -12.32 -3.52 -19.73
C SER A 352 -11.10 -3.15 -20.58
N LYS A 353 -11.11 -3.57 -21.86
CA LYS A 353 -10.09 -3.16 -22.85
C LYS A 353 -10.15 -1.67 -23.20
N LYS A 354 -11.22 -0.97 -22.81
CA LYS A 354 -11.42 0.47 -22.98
C LYS A 354 -10.82 1.27 -21.82
N ASP A 355 -11.20 0.91 -20.59
CA ASP A 355 -10.96 1.74 -19.40
C ASP A 355 -9.80 1.23 -18.52
N GLY A 356 -9.28 0.03 -18.82
CA GLY A 356 -8.15 -0.59 -18.10
C GLY A 356 -8.51 -1.10 -16.70
N THR A 357 -9.80 -1.27 -16.41
CA THR A 357 -10.29 -1.80 -15.13
C THR A 357 -10.45 -3.31 -15.19
N PHE A 358 -10.21 -3.99 -14.07
CA PHE A 358 -10.38 -5.44 -13.95
C PHE A 358 -10.81 -5.85 -12.55
N LYS A 359 -11.78 -6.76 -12.42
CA LYS A 359 -12.30 -7.22 -11.13
C LYS A 359 -11.59 -8.51 -10.70
N VAL A 360 -10.96 -8.47 -9.54
CA VAL A 360 -10.34 -9.63 -8.89
C VAL A 360 -11.26 -10.13 -7.78
N THR A 361 -11.54 -11.44 -7.75
CA THR A 361 -12.30 -12.09 -6.67
C THR A 361 -11.53 -13.31 -6.14
N VAL A 362 -11.33 -13.33 -4.82
CA VAL A 362 -10.65 -14.38 -4.06
C VAL A 362 -11.70 -15.18 -3.27
N SER A 363 -11.77 -16.48 -3.52
CA SER A 363 -12.76 -17.40 -2.95
C SER A 363 -12.13 -18.36 -1.93
N ASP A 364 -12.97 -18.87 -1.03
CA ASP A 364 -12.64 -19.91 -0.05
C ASP A 364 -11.40 -19.59 0.79
N VAL A 365 -11.30 -18.31 1.21
CA VAL A 365 -10.21 -17.81 2.04
C VAL A 365 -10.29 -18.45 3.44
N THR A 366 -9.24 -19.17 3.81
CA THR A 366 -9.10 -19.87 5.09
C THR A 366 -7.88 -19.40 5.84
N ALA A 367 -7.95 -19.48 7.18
CA ALA A 367 -6.82 -19.23 8.08
C ALA A 367 -7.05 -19.96 9.41
N SER A 368 -5.97 -20.34 10.09
CA SER A 368 -6.03 -20.94 11.44
C SER A 368 -6.34 -19.94 12.56
N GLN A 369 -6.28 -18.63 12.26
CA GLN A 369 -6.50 -17.52 13.18
C GLN A 369 -7.43 -16.48 12.55
N ALA A 370 -7.96 -15.54 13.34
CA ALA A 370 -8.84 -14.48 12.84
C ALA A 370 -8.16 -13.63 11.75
N ILE A 371 -8.85 -13.42 10.63
CA ILE A 371 -8.40 -12.62 9.49
C ILE A 371 -8.72 -11.13 9.74
N ARG A 372 -7.71 -10.28 9.60
CA ARG A 372 -7.82 -8.82 9.69
C ARG A 372 -8.14 -8.19 8.33
N ARG A 373 -7.42 -8.61 7.27
CA ARG A 373 -7.64 -8.18 5.88
C ARG A 373 -7.06 -9.18 4.87
N VAL A 374 -7.62 -9.19 3.67
CA VAL A 374 -7.01 -9.83 2.49
C VAL A 374 -6.42 -8.72 1.62
N GLN A 375 -5.19 -8.90 1.15
CA GLN A 375 -4.48 -7.95 0.30
C GLN A 375 -3.90 -8.65 -0.91
N VAL A 376 -3.84 -7.94 -2.04
CA VAL A 376 -3.32 -8.45 -3.30
C VAL A 376 -2.40 -7.40 -3.93
N PRO A 377 -1.07 -7.46 -3.70
CA PRO A 377 -0.12 -6.83 -4.59
C PRO A 377 -0.28 -7.40 -6.00
N ALA A 378 -0.44 -6.51 -6.97
CA ALA A 378 -0.47 -6.82 -8.39
C ALA A 378 0.53 -5.92 -9.12
N TRP A 379 1.14 -6.44 -10.19
CA TRP A 379 2.13 -5.74 -11.01
C TRP A 379 2.22 -6.36 -12.40
N CYS A 380 2.68 -5.61 -13.41
CA CYS A 380 2.86 -6.08 -14.78
C CYS A 380 4.33 -6.07 -15.21
N SER A 381 5.12 -5.07 -14.79
CA SER A 381 6.56 -4.98 -15.06
C SER A 381 7.34 -6.12 -14.42
N ASP A 382 8.30 -6.72 -15.14
CA ASP A 382 9.13 -7.82 -14.57
C ASP A 382 10.00 -7.39 -13.37
N ASP A 383 10.36 -6.10 -13.28
CA ASP A 383 11.11 -5.51 -12.17
C ASP A 383 10.24 -5.05 -10.97
N GLN A 384 8.91 -5.20 -11.06
CA GLN A 384 7.92 -4.75 -10.06
C GLN A 384 7.86 -3.22 -9.86
N SER A 385 8.37 -2.42 -10.81
CA SER A 385 8.30 -0.95 -10.80
C SER A 385 6.88 -0.39 -10.72
N ASP A 386 5.88 -1.15 -11.18
CA ASP A 386 4.47 -0.80 -11.22
C ASP A 386 3.61 -1.51 -10.16
N LEU A 387 4.23 -2.03 -9.09
CA LEU A 387 3.53 -2.81 -8.06
C LEU A 387 2.60 -1.95 -7.20
N TYR A 388 1.31 -2.31 -7.17
CA TYR A 388 0.29 -1.67 -6.34
C TYR A 388 -0.39 -2.67 -5.39
N TRP A 389 -0.58 -2.27 -4.13
CA TRP A 389 -1.21 -3.10 -3.08
C TRP A 389 -2.71 -2.84 -2.97
N TYR A 390 -3.52 -3.70 -3.57
CA TYR A 390 -4.96 -3.68 -3.35
C TYR A 390 -5.34 -4.32 -2.01
N THR A 391 -6.37 -3.78 -1.34
CA THR A 391 -6.99 -4.41 -0.17
C THR A 391 -8.40 -4.86 -0.57
N ALA A 392 -8.66 -6.16 -0.45
CA ALA A 392 -9.88 -6.78 -0.96
C ALA A 392 -11.01 -6.70 0.07
N THR A 393 -12.18 -6.22 -0.35
CA THR A 393 -13.35 -6.04 0.52
C THR A 393 -14.13 -7.34 0.63
N ARG A 394 -14.44 -7.76 1.86
CA ARG A 394 -15.22 -8.99 2.13
C ARG A 394 -16.67 -8.81 1.67
N GLN A 395 -17.15 -9.78 0.89
CA GLN A 395 -18.48 -9.82 0.30
C GLN A 395 -19.46 -10.60 1.19
N SER A 396 -20.77 -10.46 0.92
CA SER A 396 -21.85 -11.14 1.68
C SER A 396 -21.82 -12.66 1.55
N ASN A 397 -21.37 -13.19 0.40
CA ASN A 397 -21.14 -14.62 0.15
C ASN A 397 -19.82 -15.15 0.74
N GLY A 398 -19.02 -14.30 1.41
CA GLY A 398 -17.77 -14.68 2.06
C GLY A 398 -16.51 -14.59 1.20
N THR A 399 -16.61 -14.30 -0.10
CA THR A 399 -15.42 -14.01 -0.93
C THR A 399 -14.83 -12.63 -0.59
N TYR A 400 -13.64 -12.33 -1.10
CA TYR A 400 -13.02 -11.00 -1.01
C TYR A 400 -12.78 -10.48 -2.43
N ALA A 401 -13.13 -9.21 -2.70
CA ALA A 401 -13.03 -8.65 -4.05
C ALA A 401 -12.55 -7.20 -4.08
N PHE A 402 -11.95 -6.81 -5.20
CA PHE A 402 -11.62 -5.42 -5.54
C PHE A 402 -11.65 -5.22 -7.06
N THR A 403 -11.66 -3.95 -7.49
CA THR A 403 -11.42 -3.57 -8.88
C THR A 403 -10.03 -2.94 -8.98
N GLY A 404 -9.16 -3.53 -9.79
CA GLY A 404 -7.89 -2.93 -10.22
C GLY A 404 -8.10 -1.99 -11.41
N ASP A 405 -7.15 -1.09 -11.60
CA ASP A 405 -7.11 -0.11 -12.70
C ASP A 405 -5.66 0.07 -13.11
N VAL A 406 -5.34 -0.11 -14.40
CA VAL A 406 -3.97 0.09 -14.93
C VAL A 406 -3.41 1.48 -14.63
N LYS A 407 -4.23 2.48 -14.29
CA LYS A 407 -3.79 3.80 -13.77
C LYS A 407 -2.78 3.68 -12.64
N ASN A 408 -3.01 2.73 -11.73
CA ASN A 408 -2.19 2.49 -10.55
C ASN A 408 -0.85 1.80 -10.88
N HIS A 409 -0.70 1.37 -12.13
CA HIS A 409 0.39 0.58 -12.69
C HIS A 409 1.01 1.28 -13.92
N GLY A 410 1.04 2.61 -13.94
CA GLY A 410 1.64 3.38 -15.04
C GLY A 410 0.93 3.28 -16.41
N TYR A 411 -0.30 2.72 -16.44
CA TYR A 411 -1.03 2.28 -17.63
C TYR A 411 -0.41 1.07 -18.36
N HIS A 412 0.45 0.27 -17.71
CA HIS A 412 0.96 -0.95 -18.31
C HIS A 412 -0.17 -1.98 -18.55
N VAL A 413 -0.13 -2.63 -19.71
CA VAL A 413 -1.03 -3.70 -20.16
C VAL A 413 -0.19 -4.93 -20.51
N GLY A 414 -0.74 -6.13 -20.32
CA GLY A 414 0.02 -7.38 -20.42
C GLY A 414 -0.36 -8.39 -19.33
N THR A 415 0.57 -9.29 -18.99
CA THR A 415 0.34 -10.34 -18.00
C THR A 415 0.60 -9.83 -16.58
N TYR A 416 -0.47 -9.44 -15.90
CA TYR A 416 -0.43 -9.08 -14.49
C TYR A 416 -0.19 -10.31 -13.62
N LYS A 417 0.79 -10.21 -12.71
CA LYS A 417 1.06 -11.17 -11.66
C LYS A 417 0.36 -10.69 -10.38
N LEU A 418 -0.38 -11.58 -9.72
CA LEU A 418 -1.13 -11.28 -8.50
C LEU A 418 -0.72 -12.26 -7.40
N LEU A 419 -0.25 -11.77 -6.25
CA LEU A 419 -0.06 -12.62 -5.06
C LEU A 419 -1.13 -12.29 -4.03
N VAL A 420 -1.81 -13.30 -3.48
CA VAL A 420 -2.78 -13.08 -2.41
C VAL A 420 -2.09 -13.23 -1.07
N TYR A 421 -2.31 -12.26 -0.19
CA TYR A 421 -1.89 -12.28 1.20
C TYR A 421 -3.07 -12.17 2.15
N VAL A 422 -3.06 -12.98 3.21
CA VAL A 422 -3.98 -12.90 4.35
C VAL A 422 -3.21 -12.28 5.51
N GLU A 423 -3.63 -11.12 5.99
CA GLU A 423 -3.16 -10.56 7.24
C GLU A 423 -4.07 -10.99 8.39
N LEU A 424 -3.49 -11.57 9.42
CA LEU A 424 -4.18 -12.06 10.62
C LEU A 424 -4.27 -10.93 11.66
N GLU A 425 -5.27 -10.99 12.55
CA GLU A 425 -5.41 -10.06 13.69
C GLU A 425 -4.22 -10.11 14.66
N MET A 426 -3.39 -11.16 14.57
CA MET A 426 -2.11 -11.25 15.24
C MET A 426 -0.94 -10.51 14.54
N GLY A 427 -1.22 -9.67 13.54
CA GLY A 427 -0.25 -8.79 12.89
C GLY A 427 0.73 -9.50 11.94
N ILE A 428 0.45 -10.74 11.57
CA ILE A 428 1.24 -11.56 10.63
C ILE A 428 0.60 -11.50 9.25
N ARG A 429 1.39 -11.33 8.18
CA ARG A 429 0.94 -11.37 6.78
C ARG A 429 1.45 -12.64 6.10
N LEU A 430 0.55 -13.57 5.79
CA LEU A 430 0.85 -14.86 5.15
C LEU A 430 0.49 -14.80 3.66
N LYS A 431 1.34 -15.34 2.78
CA LYS A 431 0.97 -15.55 1.37
C LYS A 431 0.01 -16.73 1.31
N ALA A 432 -1.19 -16.50 0.80
CA ALA A 432 -2.31 -17.42 0.80
C ALA A 432 -2.77 -17.83 -0.61
N GLY A 433 -2.15 -17.30 -1.67
CA GLY A 433 -2.41 -17.70 -3.06
C GLY A 433 -1.59 -16.92 -4.07
N GLU A 434 -1.71 -17.28 -5.34
CA GLU A 434 -1.20 -16.52 -6.47
C GLU A 434 -2.03 -16.78 -7.74
N GLN A 435 -1.96 -15.87 -8.70
CA GLN A 435 -2.60 -15.96 -10.01
C GLN A 435 -1.82 -15.11 -11.03
N SER A 436 -2.02 -15.36 -12.31
CA SER A 436 -1.67 -14.41 -13.38
C SER A 436 -2.86 -14.21 -14.31
N ALA A 437 -3.02 -13.01 -14.86
CA ALA A 437 -4.10 -12.68 -15.79
C ALA A 437 -3.61 -11.70 -16.86
N LYS A 438 -4.04 -11.90 -18.11
CA LYS A 438 -3.77 -10.95 -19.19
C LYS A 438 -4.79 -9.81 -19.14
N ILE A 439 -4.30 -8.59 -18.96
CA ILE A 439 -5.10 -7.36 -19.08
C ILE A 439 -4.76 -6.74 -20.43
N GLU A 440 -5.76 -6.66 -21.32
CA GLU A 440 -5.60 -6.18 -22.69
C GLU A 440 -6.13 -4.76 -22.90
N GLY A 441 -5.69 -4.11 -23.98
CA GLY A 441 -6.13 -2.79 -24.41
C GLY A 441 -4.94 -1.95 -24.90
N SER A 442 -5.14 -0.64 -25.03
CA SER A 442 -4.08 0.31 -25.40
C SER A 442 -3.86 1.32 -24.27
N ALA A 443 -2.65 1.34 -23.72
CA ALA A 443 -2.22 2.32 -22.70
C ALA A 443 -2.42 3.76 -23.19
N ALA A 444 -2.11 4.01 -24.48
CA ALA A 444 -2.29 5.30 -25.13
C ALA A 444 -3.77 5.71 -25.15
N LYS A 445 -4.66 4.81 -25.60
CA LYS A 445 -6.11 5.09 -25.61
C LYS A 445 -6.68 5.29 -24.20
N MET A 446 -6.32 4.45 -23.24
CA MET A 446 -6.79 4.54 -21.85
C MET A 446 -6.40 5.88 -21.18
N ARG A 447 -5.23 6.44 -21.51
CA ARG A 447 -4.79 7.76 -21.04
C ARG A 447 -5.59 8.88 -21.71
N VAL A 448 -5.68 8.85 -23.05
CA VAL A 448 -6.40 9.88 -23.83
C VAL A 448 -7.87 9.92 -23.46
N ASP A 449 -8.60 8.79 -23.52
CA ASP A 449 -10.03 8.71 -23.22
C ASP A 449 -10.35 9.25 -21.81
N ARG A 450 -9.47 8.98 -20.83
CA ARG A 450 -9.64 9.44 -19.45
C ARG A 450 -9.36 10.93 -19.26
N HIS A 451 -8.35 11.49 -19.93
CA HIS A 451 -8.12 12.94 -19.93
C HIS A 451 -9.26 13.69 -20.64
N VAL A 452 -9.77 13.13 -21.74
CA VAL A 452 -10.93 13.64 -22.47
C VAL A 452 -12.18 13.70 -21.59
N GLU A 453 -12.52 12.64 -20.84
CA GLU A 453 -13.65 12.66 -19.90
C GLU A 453 -13.42 13.56 -18.67
N ASN A 454 -12.17 13.81 -18.25
CA ASN A 454 -11.87 14.84 -17.23
C ASN A 454 -12.26 16.23 -17.75
N VAL A 455 -11.81 16.62 -18.95
CA VAL A 455 -12.14 17.92 -19.56
C VAL A 455 -13.65 18.08 -19.74
N TYR A 456 -14.35 17.04 -20.21
CA TYR A 456 -15.82 17.07 -20.29
C TYR A 456 -16.51 17.22 -18.93
N SER A 457 -15.88 16.78 -17.84
CA SER A 457 -16.38 16.97 -16.47
C SER A 457 -16.13 18.40 -15.96
N GLU A 458 -15.14 19.11 -16.50
CA GLU A 458 -14.83 20.50 -16.16
C GLU A 458 -15.66 21.52 -16.96
N VAL A 459 -15.78 21.34 -18.28
CA VAL A 459 -16.41 22.33 -19.18
C VAL A 459 -17.69 21.85 -19.86
N GLY A 460 -18.11 20.61 -19.61
CA GLY A 460 -19.25 19.99 -20.28
C GLY A 460 -18.91 19.41 -21.66
N LYS A 461 -19.86 18.70 -22.25
CA LYS A 461 -19.72 18.08 -23.58
C LYS A 461 -20.10 19.04 -24.71
N ASP A 462 -19.38 20.16 -24.79
CA ASP A 462 -19.49 21.18 -25.85
C ASP A 462 -18.15 21.43 -26.54
N LEU A 463 -18.16 21.54 -27.87
CA LEU A 463 -16.94 21.62 -28.67
C LEU A 463 -16.21 22.97 -28.54
N ASN A 464 -16.96 24.07 -28.40
CA ASN A 464 -16.41 25.41 -28.24
C ASN A 464 -15.79 25.56 -26.84
N ALA A 465 -16.46 25.04 -25.82
CA ALA A 465 -15.93 24.93 -24.46
C ALA A 465 -14.65 24.08 -24.41
N CYS A 466 -14.61 22.94 -25.10
CA CYS A 466 -13.41 22.10 -25.23
C CYS A 466 -12.27 22.82 -25.96
N TYR A 467 -12.56 23.56 -27.02
CA TYR A 467 -11.56 24.37 -27.74
C TYR A 467 -10.93 25.43 -26.81
N TRP A 468 -11.76 26.23 -26.13
CA TRP A 468 -11.27 27.23 -25.18
C TRP A 468 -10.61 26.61 -23.94
N TRP A 469 -10.97 25.38 -23.54
CA TRP A 469 -10.20 24.68 -22.50
C TRP A 469 -8.76 24.46 -22.95
N VAL A 470 -8.52 23.99 -24.18
CA VAL A 470 -7.16 23.80 -24.71
C VAL A 470 -6.41 25.13 -24.84
N VAL A 471 -7.05 26.17 -25.40
CA VAL A 471 -6.44 27.51 -25.54
C VAL A 471 -6.00 28.10 -24.18
N ASN A 472 -6.78 27.88 -23.11
CA ASN A 472 -6.52 28.48 -21.80
C ASN A 472 -5.72 27.61 -20.82
N ASN A 473 -5.67 26.28 -21.01
CA ASN A 473 -5.02 25.32 -20.09
C ASN A 473 -3.79 24.60 -20.69
N VAL A 474 -3.39 24.94 -21.92
CA VAL A 474 -2.10 24.58 -22.51
C VAL A 474 -1.30 25.86 -22.75
N SER A 475 0.00 25.84 -22.44
CA SER A 475 0.94 26.95 -22.64
C SER A 475 2.04 26.61 -23.66
N TYR A 476 2.48 27.60 -24.46
CA TYR A 476 3.39 27.33 -25.56
C TYR A 476 4.81 26.94 -25.10
N TYR A 477 5.35 25.84 -25.64
CA TYR A 477 6.66 25.30 -25.30
C TYR A 477 7.32 24.63 -26.51
N THR A 478 8.48 25.14 -26.93
CA THR A 478 9.12 24.74 -28.20
C THR A 478 9.99 23.49 -28.11
N LEU A 479 10.89 23.39 -27.12
CA LEU A 479 11.88 22.30 -27.01
C LEU A 479 12.31 22.00 -25.56
N PRO A 480 12.69 20.74 -25.25
CA PRO A 480 12.54 19.54 -26.08
C PRO A 480 11.19 18.85 -25.82
N ILE A 481 10.43 18.60 -26.87
CA ILE A 481 9.29 17.66 -26.86
C ILE A 481 9.72 16.45 -27.72
N PRO A 482 9.64 15.20 -27.24
CA PRO A 482 10.03 14.04 -28.04
C PRO A 482 9.17 13.93 -29.30
N LEU A 483 9.83 13.99 -30.47
CA LEU A 483 9.20 13.94 -31.79
C LEU A 483 8.71 12.53 -32.16
N ASP A 484 9.44 11.52 -31.68
CA ASP A 484 9.11 10.12 -31.86
C ASP A 484 8.26 9.64 -30.67
N PRO A 485 7.05 9.11 -30.91
CA PRO A 485 6.22 8.56 -29.84
C PRO A 485 6.79 7.22 -29.33
N PRO A 486 6.53 6.84 -28.06
CA PRO A 486 6.87 5.50 -27.57
C PRO A 486 6.17 4.39 -28.37
N GLU A 487 6.71 3.17 -28.33
CA GLU A 487 6.10 2.01 -28.99
C GLU A 487 4.65 1.81 -28.54
N GLY A 488 3.73 1.64 -29.50
CA GLY A 488 2.30 1.51 -29.26
C GLY A 488 1.51 2.83 -29.13
N PHE A 489 2.14 3.99 -29.32
CA PHE A 489 1.50 5.31 -29.33
C PHE A 489 1.54 5.93 -30.74
N THR A 490 0.44 6.53 -31.20
CA THR A 490 0.48 7.44 -32.35
C THR A 490 1.04 8.82 -31.94
N ARG A 491 1.57 9.59 -32.90
CA ARG A 491 2.02 10.98 -32.65
C ARG A 491 0.94 11.83 -31.97
N ALA A 492 -0.31 11.76 -32.46
CA ALA A 492 -1.43 12.47 -31.85
C ALA A 492 -1.71 11.99 -30.41
N GLN A 493 -1.68 10.68 -30.12
CA GLN A 493 -1.88 10.19 -28.75
C GLN A 493 -0.76 10.69 -27.82
N TRP A 494 0.49 10.65 -28.28
CA TRP A 494 1.64 11.12 -27.51
C TRP A 494 1.57 12.63 -27.22
N TYR A 495 1.33 13.45 -28.24
CA TYR A 495 1.23 14.90 -28.10
C TYR A 495 0.01 15.36 -27.29
N SER A 496 -1.13 14.68 -27.39
CA SER A 496 -2.31 14.99 -26.55
C SER A 496 -2.09 14.60 -25.09
N ILE A 497 -1.51 13.43 -24.80
CA ILE A 497 -1.13 13.04 -23.44
C ILE A 497 -0.14 14.05 -22.85
N TRP A 498 0.86 14.49 -23.63
CA TRP A 498 1.78 15.55 -23.22
C TRP A 498 1.05 16.85 -22.90
N ALA A 499 0.15 17.32 -23.77
CA ALA A 499 -0.65 18.52 -23.53
C ALA A 499 -1.49 18.44 -22.24
N PHE A 500 -2.22 17.34 -22.05
CA PHE A 500 -3.08 17.12 -20.87
C PHE A 500 -2.31 16.95 -19.56
N GLU A 501 -1.15 16.27 -19.58
CA GLU A 501 -0.38 15.98 -18.36
C GLU A 501 0.70 17.01 -18.01
N GLN A 502 1.10 17.87 -18.96
CA GLN A 502 2.12 18.89 -18.76
C GLN A 502 1.56 20.33 -18.79
N HIS A 503 0.30 20.53 -19.21
CA HIS A 503 -0.32 21.84 -19.44
C HIS A 503 0.52 22.77 -20.33
N ARG A 504 1.31 22.19 -21.24
CA ARG A 504 2.20 22.90 -22.15
C ARG A 504 2.56 22.07 -23.38
N GLY A 505 2.89 22.72 -24.49
CA GLY A 505 3.39 22.05 -25.68
C GLY A 505 3.55 22.99 -26.88
N ASN A 506 3.93 22.43 -28.03
CA ASN A 506 3.92 23.14 -29.31
C ASN A 506 2.56 22.99 -30.02
N CYS A 507 2.39 23.60 -31.19
CA CYS A 507 1.15 23.52 -31.98
C CYS A 507 0.60 22.09 -32.16
N TYR A 508 1.46 21.09 -32.38
CA TYR A 508 1.04 19.68 -32.45
C TYR A 508 0.39 19.18 -31.14
N CYS A 509 0.84 19.65 -29.98
CA CYS A 509 0.24 19.31 -28.68
C CYS A 509 -1.14 19.97 -28.49
N TYR A 510 -1.27 21.26 -28.82
CA TYR A 510 -2.55 21.98 -28.83
C TYR A 510 -3.56 21.30 -29.77
N ALA A 511 -3.16 21.05 -31.02
CA ALA A 511 -3.99 20.41 -32.03
C ALA A 511 -4.38 18.98 -31.63
N ALA A 512 -3.44 18.16 -31.14
CA ALA A 512 -3.73 16.79 -30.73
C ALA A 512 -4.70 16.71 -29.54
N ALA A 513 -4.54 17.58 -28.54
CA ALA A 513 -5.49 17.65 -27.42
C ALA A 513 -6.91 18.01 -27.89
N PHE A 514 -7.05 19.05 -28.72
CA PHE A 514 -8.35 19.44 -29.25
C PHE A 514 -8.95 18.38 -30.19
N TYR A 515 -8.13 17.71 -31.01
CA TYR A 515 -8.56 16.62 -31.89
C TYR A 515 -9.26 15.48 -31.13
N PHE A 516 -8.69 15.03 -30.00
CA PHE A 516 -9.32 13.97 -29.20
C PHE A 516 -10.56 14.42 -28.44
N LEU A 517 -10.63 15.69 -28.03
CA LEU A 517 -11.87 16.29 -27.51
C LEU A 517 -12.95 16.40 -28.61
N ALA A 518 -12.58 16.71 -29.86
CA ALA A 518 -13.53 16.75 -30.97
C ALA A 518 -14.03 15.34 -31.35
N LYS A 519 -13.13 14.37 -31.55
CA LYS A 519 -13.50 12.97 -31.83
C LYS A 519 -14.33 12.35 -30.70
N GLY A 520 -14.00 12.60 -29.43
CA GLY A 520 -14.74 12.05 -28.29
C GLY A 520 -16.14 12.65 -28.09
N LEU A 521 -16.43 13.81 -28.69
CA LEU A 521 -17.78 14.38 -28.80
C LEU A 521 -18.56 13.84 -30.01
N GLY A 522 -17.94 13.00 -30.84
CA GLY A 522 -18.54 12.40 -32.03
C GLY A 522 -18.43 13.23 -33.31
N TYR A 523 -17.61 14.30 -33.31
CA TYR A 523 -17.34 15.06 -34.54
C TYR A 523 -16.40 14.28 -35.46
N ASP A 524 -16.62 14.42 -36.78
CA ASP A 524 -15.61 14.01 -37.74
C ASP A 524 -14.47 15.04 -37.79
N ALA A 525 -13.51 14.84 -36.89
CA ALA A 525 -12.30 15.63 -36.77
C ALA A 525 -11.06 14.88 -37.29
N GLU A 526 -10.07 15.60 -37.78
CA GLU A 526 -8.77 15.11 -38.24
C GLU A 526 -7.66 15.92 -37.59
N PHE A 527 -6.62 15.24 -37.09
CA PHE A 527 -5.37 15.88 -36.66
C PHE A 527 -4.46 16.02 -37.87
N VAL A 528 -4.11 17.26 -38.22
CA VAL A 528 -3.34 17.57 -39.43
C VAL A 528 -1.98 18.13 -39.04
N GLU A 529 -0.93 17.55 -39.62
CA GLU A 529 0.45 18.06 -39.56
C GLU A 529 0.84 18.57 -40.94
N GLY A 530 1.24 19.85 -41.05
CA GLY A 530 1.55 20.47 -42.33
C GLY A 530 2.33 21.78 -42.13
N GLN A 531 1.95 22.82 -42.86
CA GLN A 531 2.61 24.13 -42.82
C GLN A 531 1.65 25.32 -42.83
N VAL A 532 2.04 26.41 -42.17
CA VAL A 532 1.33 27.71 -42.22
C VAL A 532 2.22 28.84 -42.73
N GLY A 533 1.60 29.83 -43.40
CA GLY A 533 2.27 31.03 -43.86
C GLY A 533 2.79 31.90 -42.70
N MET A 534 4.09 32.17 -42.66
CA MET A 534 4.74 32.91 -41.56
C MET A 534 4.73 34.43 -41.79
N ALA A 535 4.70 35.20 -40.71
CA ALA A 535 4.82 36.67 -40.76
C ALA A 535 6.17 37.18 -41.30
N SER A 536 7.21 36.34 -41.26
CA SER A 536 8.52 36.55 -41.89
C SER A 536 8.52 36.28 -43.41
N GLY A 537 7.43 35.75 -43.96
CA GLY A 537 7.35 35.21 -45.32
C GLY A 537 7.76 33.74 -45.39
N GLY A 538 7.25 33.03 -46.40
CA GLY A 538 7.41 31.57 -46.52
C GLY A 538 6.45 30.79 -45.62
N TYR A 539 6.71 29.50 -45.45
CA TYR A 539 5.87 28.57 -44.69
C TYR A 539 6.69 27.86 -43.61
N GLY A 540 6.12 27.71 -42.42
CA GLY A 540 6.71 27.01 -41.27
C GLY A 540 5.89 25.78 -40.88
N PRO A 541 6.51 24.74 -40.31
CA PRO A 541 5.81 23.52 -39.90
C PRO A 541 4.83 23.80 -38.76
N HIS A 542 3.62 23.23 -38.83
CA HIS A 542 2.53 23.52 -37.91
C HIS A 542 1.56 22.33 -37.77
N GLY A 543 0.70 22.37 -36.75
CA GLY A 543 -0.35 21.38 -36.53
C GLY A 543 -1.67 22.03 -36.11
N TRP A 544 -2.79 21.53 -36.65
CA TRP A 544 -4.14 22.03 -36.39
C TRP A 544 -5.17 20.88 -36.48
N VAL A 545 -6.44 21.19 -36.27
CA VAL A 545 -7.55 20.24 -36.42
C VAL A 545 -8.45 20.67 -37.56
N VAL A 546 -8.77 19.75 -38.47
CA VAL A 546 -9.88 19.94 -39.44
C VAL A 546 -11.11 19.25 -38.87
N ILE A 547 -12.29 19.85 -39.00
CA ILE A 547 -13.58 19.26 -38.60
C ILE A 547 -14.58 19.39 -39.75
N ASN A 548 -15.18 18.27 -40.14
CA ASN A 548 -16.19 18.21 -41.19
C ASN A 548 -17.60 18.26 -40.58
N ILE A 549 -18.43 19.19 -41.05
CA ILE A 549 -19.83 19.37 -40.60
C ILE A 549 -20.70 19.65 -41.83
N ASP A 550 -21.75 18.85 -42.03
CA ASP A 550 -22.74 19.01 -43.12
C ASP A 550 -22.16 19.20 -44.54
N GLY A 551 -20.99 18.60 -44.82
CA GLY A 551 -20.28 18.70 -46.10
C GLY A 551 -19.39 19.94 -46.25
N ALA A 552 -19.14 20.69 -45.18
CA ALA A 552 -18.17 21.77 -45.12
C ALA A 552 -17.04 21.47 -44.11
N SER A 553 -15.80 21.79 -44.49
CA SER A 553 -14.62 21.57 -43.66
C SER A 553 -14.15 22.87 -42.99
N TYR A 554 -13.85 22.79 -41.70
CA TYR A 554 -13.48 23.90 -40.85
C TYR A 554 -12.15 23.63 -40.15
N ILE A 555 -11.24 24.61 -40.17
CA ILE A 555 -9.98 24.60 -39.43
C ILE A 555 -10.24 25.16 -38.02
N CYS A 556 -9.79 24.41 -37.02
CA CYS A 556 -9.68 24.85 -35.63
C CYS A 556 -8.20 24.81 -35.23
N ASP A 557 -7.64 25.99 -34.97
CA ASP A 557 -6.22 26.15 -34.59
C ASP A 557 -6.13 26.75 -33.18
N PRO A 558 -6.05 25.92 -32.12
CA PRO A 558 -6.01 26.41 -30.74
C PRO A 558 -4.65 27.00 -30.34
N GLU A 559 -3.57 26.78 -31.09
CA GLU A 559 -2.29 27.43 -30.83
C GLU A 559 -2.25 28.85 -31.42
N ALA A 560 -2.69 29.02 -32.68
CA ALA A 560 -2.80 30.34 -33.29
C ALA A 560 -3.77 31.25 -32.52
N GLN A 561 -4.78 30.68 -31.85
CA GLN A 561 -5.65 31.42 -30.95
C GLN A 561 -5.00 31.84 -29.63
N ALA A 562 -4.05 31.07 -29.11
CA ALA A 562 -3.28 31.43 -27.92
C ALA A 562 -2.22 32.51 -28.24
N GLU A 563 -1.47 32.35 -29.33
CA GLU A 563 -0.36 33.24 -29.70
C GLU A 563 -0.81 34.52 -30.42
N ILE A 564 -1.71 34.41 -31.42
CA ILE A 564 -2.09 35.53 -32.32
C ILE A 564 -3.62 35.75 -32.38
N GLY A 565 -4.31 35.47 -31.29
CA GLY A 565 -5.77 35.32 -31.17
C GLY A 565 -6.70 36.48 -31.54
N ILE A 566 -6.22 37.53 -32.20
CA ILE A 566 -7.01 38.68 -32.70
C ILE A 566 -7.95 38.36 -33.87
N TYR A 567 -7.84 37.15 -34.47
CA TYR A 567 -8.59 36.76 -35.68
C TYR A 567 -9.63 35.63 -35.49
N ASN A 568 -9.81 35.11 -34.27
CA ASN A 568 -10.68 33.97 -33.93
C ASN A 568 -10.39 32.69 -34.77
N PHE A 569 -9.55 31.79 -34.27
CA PHE A 569 -9.17 30.56 -34.97
C PHE A 569 -10.06 29.34 -34.65
N TYR A 570 -11.21 29.55 -34.00
CA TYR A 570 -12.26 28.53 -33.87
C TYR A 570 -13.14 28.50 -35.12
N MET A 571 -13.29 27.31 -35.73
CA MET A 571 -14.17 27.05 -36.88
C MET A 571 -14.00 28.01 -38.06
N GLN A 572 -12.76 28.29 -38.45
CA GLN A 572 -12.46 29.03 -39.68
C GLN A 572 -12.76 28.15 -40.90
N PRO A 573 -13.48 28.62 -41.93
CA PRO A 573 -13.63 27.87 -43.18
C PRO A 573 -12.28 27.50 -43.79
N ILE A 574 -12.16 26.33 -44.42
CA ILE A 574 -10.91 25.82 -45.00
C ILE A 574 -10.24 26.78 -46.01
N ASN A 575 -11.02 27.68 -46.62
CA ASN A 575 -10.56 28.71 -47.57
C ASN A 575 -10.42 30.11 -46.95
N SER A 576 -10.37 30.22 -45.62
CA SER A 576 -10.25 31.50 -44.91
C SER A 576 -8.91 32.19 -45.20
N PRO A 577 -8.89 33.50 -45.51
CA PRO A 577 -7.66 34.23 -45.81
C PRO A 577 -6.84 34.62 -44.57
N VAL A 578 -7.27 34.24 -43.35
CA VAL A 578 -6.66 34.63 -42.08
C VAL A 578 -5.26 34.02 -41.90
N LEU A 579 -5.11 32.73 -42.18
CA LEU A 579 -3.83 32.01 -42.25
C LEU A 579 -3.87 31.10 -43.48
N GLN A 580 -2.71 30.94 -44.13
CA GLN A 580 -2.58 30.06 -45.29
C GLN A 580 -2.00 28.72 -44.86
N TYR A 581 -2.86 27.71 -44.75
CA TYR A 581 -2.50 26.33 -44.40
C TYR A 581 -2.13 25.53 -45.65
N ARG A 582 -1.24 24.54 -45.50
CA ARG A 582 -0.83 23.58 -46.54
C ARG A 582 -0.54 22.21 -45.91
N TRP A 583 -1.12 21.16 -46.48
CA TRP A 583 -0.92 19.77 -46.11
C TRP A 583 -1.13 18.89 -47.36
#